data_AF-A0A8R1TSG2-F1
#
_entry.id   AF-A0A8R1TSG2-F1
#
_cell.length_a   1.000
_cell.length_b   1.000
_cell.length_c   1.000
_cell.angle_alpha   90.00
_cell.angle_beta   90.00
_cell.angle_gamma   90.00
#
_symmetry.space_group_name_H-M   'P 1'
#
loop_
_entity.id
_entity.type
_entity.pdbx_description
1 polymer ?
#
loop_
_entity_poly.entity_id
_entity_poly.type
_entity_poly.pdbx_seq_one_letter_code
_entity_poly.pdbx_strand_id
1 'polypeptide(L)'
;MLPSCFLSPLLILMVLLLLSTIHHHHWSTEASHSPSTCTVENAICSASDARICRNSSCVSVCSTRGMKQCECDVEEDNYCYLCCGNSYSRCLPAHQYNILRDNGERWEREACALCRQNGAELEGLACDDMDPARLCLQGKCSNSVCHDKKPGQYCDRKMEKICVDDICENPCARISPHLMVCDCPLIDPDTGFASDDRCQLCCYDFNVKPASRRCQNAYRRFNLASTHNRPIWRVGLDCAGGKKCNRYGVCRGLSLQPTFYLILSSALFFICCLIL
;
A
#
# COMPACT_ATOMS: atom_id res chain seq x y z
N MET A 1 19.77 -40.82 22.44
CA MET A 1 18.47 -41.47 22.71
C MET A 1 17.49 -40.96 21.66
N LEU A 2 16.98 -41.91 20.87
CA LEU A 2 16.15 -41.86 19.67
C LEU A 2 16.27 -40.69 18.65
N PRO A 3 16.59 -41.01 17.37
CA PRO A 3 16.75 -40.06 16.29
C PRO A 3 15.48 -39.90 15.44
N SER A 4 15.46 -38.80 14.68
CA SER A 4 14.83 -38.69 13.35
C SER A 4 13.31 -38.90 13.25
N CYS A 5 12.56 -37.84 13.53
CA CYS A 5 11.29 -37.57 12.83
C CYS A 5 11.61 -36.95 11.46
N PHE A 6 12.11 -37.73 10.51
CA PHE A 6 12.09 -37.33 9.11
C PHE A 6 10.66 -37.52 8.60
N LEU A 7 9.86 -36.43 8.65
CA LEU A 7 8.61 -36.39 7.91
C LEU A 7 8.92 -36.58 6.43
N SER A 8 8.46 -37.71 5.88
CA SER A 8 8.62 -38.05 4.47
C SER A 8 8.04 -36.94 3.59
N PRO A 9 8.73 -36.52 2.51
CA PRO A 9 8.27 -35.48 1.59
C PRO A 9 6.89 -35.81 0.97
N LEU A 10 6.51 -37.09 0.91
CA LEU A 10 5.17 -37.52 0.49
C LEU A 10 4.06 -37.03 1.43
N LEU A 11 4.31 -36.97 2.74
CA LEU A 11 3.31 -36.49 3.70
C LEU A 11 3.08 -34.98 3.55
N ILE A 12 4.15 -34.22 3.29
CA ILE A 12 4.07 -32.78 3.01
C ILE A 12 3.29 -32.53 1.72
N LEU A 13 3.55 -33.34 0.67
CA LEU A 13 2.82 -33.23 -0.60
C LEU A 13 1.33 -33.58 -0.45
N MET A 14 0.99 -34.62 0.32
CA MET A 14 -0.42 -34.96 0.58
C MET A 14 -1.14 -33.88 1.39
N VAL A 15 -0.48 -33.28 2.39
CA VAL A 15 -1.05 -32.17 3.16
C VAL A 15 -1.27 -30.94 2.26
N LEU A 16 -0.34 -30.63 1.37
CA LEU A 16 -0.50 -29.54 0.40
C LEU A 16 -1.64 -29.78 -0.59
N LEU A 17 -1.82 -31.01 -1.08
CA LEU A 17 -2.93 -31.38 -1.98
C LEU A 17 -4.30 -31.41 -1.27
N LEU A 18 -4.33 -31.74 0.02
CA LEU A 18 -5.54 -31.64 0.83
C LEU A 18 -5.87 -30.18 1.18
N LEU A 19 -4.87 -29.32 1.39
CA LEU A 19 -5.09 -27.89 1.61
C LEU A 19 -5.58 -27.17 0.36
N SER A 20 -5.13 -27.56 -0.83
CA SER A 20 -5.64 -26.98 -2.08
C SER A 20 -7.06 -27.43 -2.44
N THR A 21 -7.55 -28.54 -1.89
CA THR A 21 -8.96 -28.96 -2.08
C THR A 21 -9.91 -28.37 -1.06
N ILE A 22 -9.44 -27.88 0.10
CA ILE A 22 -10.29 -27.26 1.12
C ILE A 22 -10.49 -25.74 0.86
N HIS A 23 -9.69 -25.11 -0.01
CA HIS A 23 -9.83 -23.68 -0.33
C HIS A 23 -10.75 -23.34 -1.52
N HIS A 24 -11.48 -24.30 -2.09
CA HIS A 24 -12.45 -24.02 -3.16
C HIS A 24 -13.93 -24.22 -2.80
N HIS A 25 -14.24 -24.46 -1.52
CA HIS A 25 -15.64 -24.52 -1.07
C HIS A 25 -15.88 -23.56 0.09
N HIS A 26 -15.95 -22.26 -0.21
CA HIS A 26 -16.63 -21.33 0.69
C HIS A 26 -17.43 -20.28 -0.10
N TRP A 27 -18.74 -20.46 -0.06
CA TRP A 27 -19.80 -19.49 -0.31
C TRP A 27 -19.78 -18.67 -1.61
N SER A 28 -20.27 -19.29 -2.68
CA SER A 28 -21.25 -18.61 -3.54
C SER A 28 -22.61 -18.66 -2.84
N THR A 29 -22.81 -17.84 -1.82
CA THR A 29 -24.17 -17.50 -1.38
C THR A 29 -24.77 -16.68 -2.52
N GLU A 30 -25.53 -17.36 -3.38
CA GLU A 30 -26.47 -16.77 -4.31
C GLU A 30 -27.46 -15.91 -3.51
N ALA A 31 -27.10 -14.65 -3.28
CA ALA A 31 -28.06 -13.59 -3.05
C ALA A 31 -28.83 -13.42 -4.37
N SER A 32 -29.76 -14.34 -4.59
CA SER A 32 -30.79 -14.35 -5.61
C SER A 32 -31.80 -13.25 -5.26
N HIS A 33 -31.37 -11.99 -5.36
CA HIS A 33 -32.31 -10.88 -5.38
C HIS A 33 -33.04 -10.88 -6.72
N SER A 34 -34.19 -11.56 -6.67
CA SER A 34 -35.47 -11.34 -7.35
C SER A 34 -35.46 -10.70 -8.75
N PRO A 35 -36.24 -11.24 -9.72
CA PRO A 35 -36.32 -10.70 -11.07
C PRO A 35 -36.95 -9.31 -11.03
N SER A 36 -36.12 -8.28 -10.89
CA SER A 36 -36.53 -6.90 -11.06
C SER A 36 -36.83 -6.73 -12.54
N THR A 37 -38.10 -6.85 -12.90
CA THR A 37 -38.60 -6.42 -14.19
C THR A 37 -38.28 -4.94 -14.36
N CYS A 38 -37.76 -4.59 -15.52
CA CYS A 38 -37.41 -3.22 -15.87
C CYS A 38 -38.09 -2.88 -17.20
N THR A 39 -38.35 -1.61 -17.47
CA THR A 39 -39.15 -1.19 -18.64
C THR A 39 -38.35 -0.42 -19.68
N VAL A 40 -37.29 0.27 -19.24
CA VAL A 40 -36.47 1.12 -20.09
C VAL A 40 -35.21 0.35 -20.47
N GLU A 41 -35.08 0.00 -21.75
CA GLU A 41 -33.92 -0.73 -22.26
C GLU A 41 -32.62 0.05 -21.98
N ASN A 42 -31.57 -0.67 -21.57
CA ASN A 42 -30.26 -0.16 -21.14
C ASN A 42 -30.25 0.72 -19.88
N ALA A 43 -31.38 0.97 -19.22
CA ALA A 43 -31.39 1.69 -17.96
C ALA A 43 -30.65 0.90 -16.87
N ILE A 44 -29.93 1.60 -15.99
CA ILE A 44 -29.22 0.99 -14.86
C ILE A 44 -30.24 0.46 -13.86
N CYS A 45 -30.23 -0.86 -13.65
CA CYS A 45 -31.03 -1.50 -12.61
C CYS A 45 -30.34 -1.45 -11.24
N SER A 46 -29.02 -1.64 -11.24
CA SER A 46 -28.18 -1.58 -10.05
C SER A 46 -26.80 -1.07 -10.44
N ALA A 47 -26.42 0.08 -9.89
CA ALA A 47 -25.09 0.66 -10.12
C ALA A 47 -24.00 -0.15 -9.41
N SER A 48 -24.29 -0.67 -8.21
CA SER A 48 -23.35 -1.47 -7.40
C SER A 48 -23.07 -2.84 -8.03
N ASP A 49 -24.09 -3.49 -8.60
CA ASP A 49 -23.96 -4.83 -9.18
C ASP A 49 -23.71 -4.80 -10.70
N ALA A 50 -23.49 -3.61 -11.26
CA ALA A 50 -23.36 -3.36 -12.69
C ALA A 50 -24.40 -4.13 -13.53
N ARG A 51 -25.68 -3.88 -13.23
CA ARG A 51 -26.80 -4.49 -13.96
C ARG A 51 -27.58 -3.44 -14.73
N ILE A 52 -27.96 -3.79 -15.96
CA ILE A 52 -28.77 -2.96 -16.85
C ILE A 52 -30.00 -3.72 -17.33
N CYS A 53 -31.02 -2.98 -17.74
CA CYS A 53 -32.23 -3.54 -18.28
C CYS A 53 -32.02 -4.07 -19.71
N ARG A 54 -32.37 -5.33 -19.94
CA ARG A 54 -32.40 -5.95 -21.26
C ARG A 54 -33.57 -6.91 -21.37
N ASN A 55 -34.40 -6.77 -22.40
CA ASN A 55 -35.58 -7.62 -22.60
C ASN A 55 -36.48 -7.69 -21.35
N SER A 56 -36.73 -6.54 -20.73
CA SER A 56 -37.50 -6.41 -19.47
C SER A 56 -36.91 -7.13 -18.25
N SER A 57 -35.65 -7.53 -18.30
CA SER A 57 -34.94 -8.20 -17.21
C SER A 57 -33.63 -7.50 -16.89
N CYS A 58 -33.27 -7.43 -15.61
CA CYS A 58 -31.99 -6.86 -15.20
C CYS A 58 -30.86 -7.89 -15.34
N VAL A 59 -29.96 -7.64 -16.28
CA VAL A 59 -28.84 -8.52 -16.61
C VAL A 59 -27.51 -7.85 -16.28
N SER A 60 -26.46 -8.66 -16.05
CA SER A 60 -25.10 -8.14 -15.90
C SER A 60 -24.66 -7.40 -17.15
N VAL A 61 -24.02 -6.25 -16.97
CA VAL A 61 -23.45 -5.45 -18.05
C VAL A 61 -22.43 -6.22 -18.88
N CYS A 62 -21.62 -7.11 -18.27
CA CYS A 62 -20.67 -7.95 -19.02
C CYS A 62 -21.37 -8.89 -20.02
N SER A 63 -22.60 -9.33 -19.71
CA SER A 63 -23.34 -10.26 -20.59
C SER A 63 -23.72 -9.65 -21.94
N THR A 64 -23.70 -8.32 -22.07
CA THR A 64 -23.96 -7.62 -23.33
C THR A 64 -22.98 -8.02 -24.45
N ARG A 65 -21.77 -8.45 -24.09
CA ARG A 65 -20.73 -8.93 -24.99
C ARG A 65 -20.45 -10.43 -24.86
N GLY A 66 -21.38 -11.19 -24.27
CA GLY A 66 -21.16 -12.63 -24.02
C GLY A 66 -20.02 -12.88 -23.02
N MET A 67 -19.81 -11.94 -22.10
CA MET A 67 -18.80 -12.03 -21.04
C MET A 67 -19.49 -12.19 -19.69
N LYS A 68 -18.71 -12.55 -18.68
CA LYS A 68 -19.12 -12.57 -17.28
C LYS A 68 -18.24 -11.62 -16.48
N GLN A 69 -18.76 -11.17 -15.34
CA GLN A 69 -17.93 -10.49 -14.36
C GLN A 69 -16.85 -11.46 -13.87
N CYS A 70 -15.64 -10.94 -13.70
CA CYS A 70 -14.46 -11.69 -13.25
C CYS A 70 -13.55 -10.75 -12.45
N GLU A 71 -12.44 -11.27 -11.93
CA GLU A 71 -11.45 -10.47 -11.21
C GLU A 71 -10.29 -10.10 -12.14
N CYS A 72 -9.95 -8.81 -12.18
CA CYS A 72 -8.79 -8.35 -12.95
C CYS A 72 -7.48 -8.75 -12.27
N ASP A 73 -6.43 -8.99 -13.08
CA ASP A 73 -5.09 -9.37 -12.59
C ASP A 73 -4.45 -8.26 -11.73
N VAL A 74 -4.71 -7.01 -12.07
CA VAL A 74 -4.19 -5.84 -11.34
C VAL A 74 -5.19 -5.47 -10.25
N GLU A 75 -4.71 -5.43 -9.01
CA GLU A 75 -5.53 -5.15 -7.82
C GLU A 75 -6.27 -3.80 -7.96
N GLU A 76 -5.59 -2.75 -8.41
CA GLU A 76 -6.19 -1.43 -8.59
C GLU A 76 -7.31 -1.44 -9.64
N ASP A 77 -7.16 -2.23 -10.71
CA ASP A 77 -8.18 -2.36 -11.75
C ASP A 77 -9.40 -3.11 -11.22
N ASN A 78 -9.18 -4.19 -10.47
CA ASN A 78 -10.23 -4.99 -9.85
C ASN A 78 -11.01 -4.17 -8.80
N TYR A 79 -10.30 -3.32 -8.05
CA TYR A 79 -10.91 -2.41 -7.10
C TYR A 79 -11.71 -1.32 -7.80
N CYS A 80 -11.12 -0.62 -8.77
CA CYS A 80 -11.74 0.59 -9.34
C CYS A 80 -12.80 0.33 -10.40
N TYR A 81 -12.71 -0.77 -11.15
CA TYR A 81 -13.55 -0.97 -12.33
C TYR A 81 -14.32 -2.29 -12.28
N LEU A 82 -15.47 -2.32 -12.96
CA LEU A 82 -16.07 -3.58 -13.36
C LEU A 82 -15.10 -4.30 -14.31
N CYS A 83 -14.77 -5.55 -13.99
CA CYS A 83 -13.94 -6.41 -14.82
C CYS A 83 -14.81 -7.45 -15.54
N CYS A 84 -14.60 -7.62 -16.84
CA CYS A 84 -15.34 -8.56 -17.69
C CYS A 84 -14.38 -9.47 -18.45
N GLY A 85 -14.78 -10.72 -18.68
CA GLY A 85 -13.99 -11.71 -19.41
C GLY A 85 -14.80 -12.95 -19.76
N ASN A 86 -14.21 -13.85 -20.54
CA ASN A 86 -14.77 -15.17 -20.85
C ASN A 86 -13.64 -16.15 -21.26
N SER A 87 -14.00 -17.33 -21.78
CA SER A 87 -13.03 -18.34 -22.21
C SER A 87 -12.13 -17.93 -23.38
N TYR A 88 -12.49 -16.88 -24.13
CA TYR A 88 -11.74 -16.40 -25.30
C TYR A 88 -11.05 -15.05 -25.07
N SER A 89 -11.42 -14.34 -24.01
CA SER A 89 -10.96 -12.99 -23.67
C SER A 89 -10.61 -12.94 -22.20
N ARG A 90 -9.34 -12.62 -21.90
CA ARG A 90 -8.84 -12.48 -20.52
C ARG A 90 -9.68 -11.48 -19.71
N CYS A 91 -9.62 -11.57 -18.38
CA CYS A 91 -10.34 -10.62 -17.55
C CYS A 91 -9.67 -9.24 -17.61
N LEU A 92 -10.40 -8.20 -18.01
CA LEU A 92 -9.93 -6.81 -18.08
C LEU A 92 -11.02 -5.84 -17.64
N PRO A 93 -10.65 -4.59 -17.31
CA PRO A 93 -11.64 -3.54 -17.07
C PRO A 93 -12.60 -3.42 -18.24
N ALA A 94 -13.91 -3.36 -17.95
CA ALA A 94 -14.99 -3.40 -18.92
C ALA A 94 -14.84 -2.34 -20.03
N HIS A 95 -14.29 -1.17 -19.70
CA HIS A 95 -14.03 -0.10 -20.66
C HIS A 95 -13.02 -0.48 -21.76
N GLN A 96 -12.11 -1.43 -21.51
CA GLN A 96 -11.19 -1.96 -22.54
C GLN A 96 -11.94 -2.77 -23.61
N TYR A 97 -13.12 -3.29 -23.29
CA TYR A 97 -14.02 -3.97 -24.23
C TYR A 97 -15.09 -3.04 -24.82
N ASN A 98 -14.99 -1.72 -24.59
CA ASN A 98 -16.03 -0.74 -24.91
C ASN A 98 -17.38 -1.06 -24.25
N ILE A 99 -17.34 -1.63 -23.04
CA ILE A 99 -18.51 -1.80 -22.19
C ILE A 99 -18.54 -0.59 -21.25
N LEU A 100 -19.34 0.41 -21.64
CA LEU A 100 -19.49 1.69 -20.96
C LEU A 100 -20.93 1.86 -20.47
N ARG A 101 -21.15 2.88 -19.65
CA ARG A 101 -22.50 3.38 -19.37
C ARG A 101 -23.07 4.04 -20.63
N ASP A 102 -24.38 4.25 -20.65
CA ASP A 102 -25.11 4.91 -21.74
C ASP A 102 -24.62 6.34 -22.02
N ASN A 103 -24.21 7.07 -20.97
CA ASN A 103 -23.58 8.38 -21.07
C ASN A 103 -22.10 8.36 -21.54
N GLY A 104 -21.54 7.18 -21.82
CA GLY A 104 -20.14 7.00 -22.22
C GLY A 104 -19.14 6.91 -21.08
N GLU A 105 -19.59 6.98 -19.82
CA GLU A 105 -18.71 6.84 -18.66
C GLU A 105 -18.31 5.38 -18.40
N ARG A 106 -17.23 5.21 -17.64
CA ARG A 106 -16.74 3.89 -17.24
C ARG A 106 -17.63 3.32 -16.13
N TRP A 107 -17.73 2.00 -16.08
CA TRP A 107 -18.22 1.29 -14.89
C TRP A 107 -17.13 1.31 -13.82
N GLU A 108 -16.94 2.48 -13.23
CA GLU A 108 -15.91 2.84 -12.26
C GLU A 108 -16.55 3.17 -10.91
N ARG A 109 -15.88 2.84 -9.81
CA ARG A 109 -16.28 3.29 -8.46
C ARG A 109 -16.13 4.80 -8.35
N GLU A 110 -17.07 5.45 -7.67
CA GLU A 110 -17.09 6.90 -7.53
C GLU A 110 -15.79 7.45 -6.93
N ALA A 111 -15.25 6.81 -5.90
CA ALA A 111 -14.03 7.26 -5.26
C ALA A 111 -12.79 7.19 -6.17
N CYS A 112 -12.72 6.18 -7.05
CA CYS A 112 -11.69 6.11 -8.10
C CYS A 112 -11.89 7.19 -9.17
N ALA A 113 -13.15 7.42 -9.59
CA ALA A 113 -13.47 8.47 -10.55
C ALA A 113 -13.10 9.86 -10.03
N LEU A 114 -13.38 10.15 -8.75
CA LEU A 114 -13.00 11.39 -8.08
C LEU A 114 -11.48 11.55 -8.02
N CYS A 115 -10.75 10.51 -7.61
CA CYS A 115 -9.29 10.51 -7.61
C CYS A 115 -8.71 10.77 -9.02
N ARG A 116 -9.28 10.14 -10.05
CA ARG A 116 -8.85 10.32 -11.43
C ARG A 116 -9.12 11.73 -11.96
N GLN A 117 -10.25 12.33 -11.61
CA GLN A 117 -10.64 13.66 -12.08
C GLN A 117 -9.90 14.77 -11.32
N ASN A 118 -9.69 14.61 -10.02
CA ASN A 118 -9.15 15.63 -9.12
C ASN A 118 -7.78 15.24 -8.53
N GLY A 119 -7.00 14.44 -9.27
CA GLY A 119 -5.79 13.78 -8.73
C GLY A 119 -4.80 14.73 -8.05
N ALA A 120 -4.60 15.95 -8.57
CA ALA A 120 -3.69 16.92 -7.97
C ALA A 120 -4.17 17.44 -6.60
N GLU A 121 -5.48 17.54 -6.40
CA GLU A 121 -6.11 18.00 -5.16
C GLU A 121 -6.21 16.87 -4.13
N LEU A 122 -6.49 15.65 -4.62
CA LEU A 122 -6.65 14.46 -3.80
C LEU A 122 -5.34 13.69 -3.56
N GLU A 123 -4.21 14.12 -4.14
CA GLU A 123 -2.92 13.45 -4.03
C GLU A 123 -2.53 13.19 -2.56
N GLY A 124 -2.33 11.91 -2.24
CA GLY A 124 -1.98 11.43 -0.90
C GLY A 124 -3.14 11.35 0.09
N LEU A 125 -4.38 11.65 -0.32
CA LEU A 125 -5.58 11.48 0.51
C LEU A 125 -6.18 10.09 0.34
N ALA A 126 -6.91 9.63 1.35
CA ALA A 126 -7.68 8.39 1.24
C ALA A 126 -8.72 8.52 0.13
N CYS A 127 -8.84 7.47 -0.68
CA CYS A 127 -9.80 7.39 -1.79
C CYS A 127 -10.71 6.15 -1.66
N ASP A 128 -10.73 5.52 -0.49
CA ASP A 128 -11.67 4.46 -0.13
C ASP A 128 -12.12 4.71 1.31
N ASP A 129 -13.44 4.74 1.51
CA ASP A 129 -14.05 4.94 2.84
C ASP A 129 -13.91 3.68 3.71
N MET A 130 -13.76 2.51 3.08
CA MET A 130 -13.63 1.22 3.74
C MET A 130 -12.17 0.85 4.01
N ASP A 131 -11.24 1.34 3.19
CA ASP A 131 -9.79 1.10 3.31
C ASP A 131 -8.99 2.41 3.34
N PRO A 132 -8.71 2.97 4.53
CA PRO A 132 -7.94 4.20 4.65
C PRO A 132 -6.47 4.06 4.23
N ALA A 133 -5.95 2.86 4.00
CA ALA A 133 -4.60 2.66 3.48
C ALA A 133 -4.52 2.94 1.97
N ARG A 134 -5.66 2.86 1.26
CA ARG A 134 -5.74 3.18 -0.17
C ARG A 134 -5.74 4.69 -0.38
N LEU A 135 -4.69 5.18 -1.05
CA LEU A 135 -4.52 6.61 -1.31
C LEU A 135 -4.66 6.93 -2.80
N CYS A 136 -5.09 8.15 -3.08
CA CYS A 136 -5.05 8.69 -4.43
C CYS A 136 -3.62 9.12 -4.75
N LEU A 137 -3.00 8.49 -5.75
CA LEU A 137 -1.64 8.80 -6.20
C LEU A 137 -1.62 8.86 -7.73
N GLN A 138 -1.19 9.99 -8.27
CA GLN A 138 -1.11 10.21 -9.71
C GLN A 138 -2.44 9.92 -10.43
N GLY A 139 -3.56 10.24 -9.76
CA GLY A 139 -4.91 10.00 -10.27
C GLY A 139 -5.37 8.54 -10.23
N LYS A 140 -4.68 7.66 -9.48
CA LYS A 140 -5.09 6.26 -9.25
C LYS A 140 -5.32 6.01 -7.77
N CYS A 141 -6.38 5.28 -7.45
CA CYS A 141 -6.67 4.87 -6.09
C CYS A 141 -5.99 3.53 -5.81
N SER A 142 -4.86 3.55 -5.09
CA SER A 142 -3.98 2.39 -4.92
C SER A 142 -3.63 2.12 -3.46
N ASN A 143 -3.55 0.83 -3.12
CA ASN A 143 -3.07 0.35 -1.82
C ASN A 143 -1.58 -0.03 -1.86
N SER A 144 -0.96 -0.05 -3.05
CA SER A 144 0.46 -0.42 -3.24
C SER A 144 1.42 0.76 -3.07
N VAL A 145 1.01 1.81 -2.35
CA VAL A 145 1.74 3.08 -2.13
C VAL A 145 3.16 2.89 -1.60
N CYS A 146 3.37 1.84 -0.81
CA CYS A 146 4.62 1.63 -0.11
C CYS A 146 5.63 0.73 -0.83
N HIS A 147 5.24 0.12 -1.96
CA HIS A 147 6.06 -0.88 -2.66
C HIS A 147 7.42 -0.31 -3.15
N ASP A 148 7.49 0.97 -3.49
CA ASP A 148 8.71 1.66 -3.93
C ASP A 148 9.35 2.57 -2.87
N LYS A 149 8.80 2.58 -1.64
CA LYS A 149 9.24 3.42 -0.54
C LYS A 149 10.08 2.64 0.47
N LYS A 150 10.92 3.37 1.22
CA LYS A 150 11.69 2.77 2.32
C LYS A 150 10.82 2.63 3.57
N PRO A 151 11.07 1.63 4.43
CA PRO A 151 10.39 1.51 5.72
C PRO A 151 10.51 2.79 6.55
N GLY A 152 9.37 3.22 7.10
CA GLY A 152 9.22 4.44 7.88
C GLY A 152 9.21 5.75 7.08
N GLN A 153 9.24 5.70 5.75
CA GLN A 153 9.08 6.90 4.93
C GLN A 153 7.62 7.35 4.89
N TYR A 154 7.37 8.66 4.80
CA TYR A 154 6.01 9.18 4.59
C TYR A 154 5.43 8.68 3.26
N CYS A 155 4.21 8.17 3.33
CA CYS A 155 3.48 7.61 2.20
C CYS A 155 2.36 8.54 1.71
N ASP A 156 1.93 9.47 2.54
CA ASP A 156 0.93 10.49 2.21
C ASP A 156 1.59 11.88 2.03
N ARG A 157 0.82 12.79 1.41
CA ARG A 157 1.27 14.17 1.17
C ARG A 157 1.24 15.05 2.42
N LYS A 158 0.34 14.75 3.37
CA LYS A 158 0.19 15.51 4.63
C LYS A 158 1.25 15.13 5.68
N MET A 159 2.04 14.09 5.42
CA MET A 159 3.04 13.54 6.35
C MET A 159 2.41 13.05 7.65
N GLU A 160 1.22 12.46 7.57
CA GLU A 160 0.49 11.87 8.69
C GLU A 160 0.67 10.35 8.76
N LYS A 161 1.01 9.72 7.63
CA LYS A 161 1.14 8.26 7.46
C LYS A 161 2.52 7.87 6.95
N ILE A 162 3.00 6.71 7.39
CA ILE A 162 4.28 6.14 6.97
C ILE A 162 4.11 4.71 6.48
N CYS A 163 5.09 4.24 5.70
CA CYS A 163 5.17 2.85 5.27
C CYS A 163 5.67 1.96 6.40
N VAL A 164 4.83 1.02 6.86
CA VAL A 164 5.18 -0.02 7.82
C VAL A 164 4.74 -1.35 7.25
N ASP A 165 5.69 -2.28 7.06
CA ASP A 165 5.42 -3.62 6.52
C ASP A 165 4.58 -3.57 5.22
N ASP A 166 4.97 -2.68 4.30
CA ASP A 166 4.32 -2.38 3.00
C ASP A 166 2.90 -1.78 3.05
N ILE A 167 2.41 -1.37 4.24
CA ILE A 167 1.12 -0.71 4.42
C ILE A 167 1.32 0.78 4.71
N CYS A 168 0.52 1.64 4.08
CA CYS A 168 0.51 3.08 4.32
C CYS A 168 -0.47 3.46 5.43
N GLU A 169 0.03 3.78 6.61
CA GLU A 169 -0.83 4.03 7.77
C GLU A 169 -0.21 4.99 8.80
N ASN A 170 -0.99 5.38 9.81
CA ASN A 170 -0.49 6.08 11.00
C ASN A 170 -0.42 5.08 12.18
N PRO A 171 0.76 4.51 12.50
CA PRO A 171 0.87 3.56 13.60
C PRO A 171 0.57 4.18 14.97
N CYS A 172 0.81 5.48 15.15
CA CYS A 172 0.52 6.19 16.39
C CYS A 172 -0.98 6.24 16.69
N ALA A 173 -1.80 6.41 15.64
CA ALA A 173 -3.26 6.44 15.74
C ALA A 173 -3.86 5.12 16.27
N ARG A 174 -3.15 3.99 16.12
CA ARG A 174 -3.57 2.69 16.69
C ARG A 174 -3.65 2.70 18.21
N ILE A 175 -2.86 3.56 18.87
CA ILE A 175 -2.86 3.72 20.32
C ILE A 175 -3.91 4.74 20.74
N SER A 176 -3.96 5.87 20.03
CA SER A 176 -5.01 6.86 20.22
C SER A 176 -5.16 7.75 18.99
N PRO A 177 -6.38 8.12 18.57
CA PRO A 177 -6.61 8.88 17.34
C PRO A 177 -5.97 10.28 17.36
N HIS A 178 -5.59 10.79 18.53
CA HIS A 178 -4.91 12.08 18.65
C HIS A 178 -3.38 12.01 18.55
N LEU A 179 -2.82 10.79 18.47
CA LEU A 179 -1.39 10.60 18.32
C LEU A 179 -1.00 10.58 16.83
N MET A 180 -0.01 11.39 16.50
CA MET A 180 0.47 11.59 15.14
C MET A 180 1.94 11.18 15.03
N VAL A 181 2.31 10.68 13.86
CA VAL A 181 3.70 10.39 13.52
C VAL A 181 4.51 11.67 13.60
N CYS A 182 5.70 11.58 14.19
CA CYS A 182 6.71 12.60 14.03
C CYS A 182 8.12 12.01 14.06
N ASP A 183 9.07 12.89 13.77
CA ASP A 183 10.47 12.55 13.83
C ASP A 183 10.99 12.82 15.25
N CYS A 184 11.62 11.80 15.86
CA CYS A 184 12.33 11.99 17.11
C CYS A 184 13.39 13.10 16.96
N PRO A 185 13.69 13.88 18.01
CA PRO A 185 14.59 15.02 17.89
C PRO A 185 16.00 14.57 17.46
N LEU A 186 16.70 15.41 16.68
CA LEU A 186 18.09 15.13 16.26
C LEU A 186 19.04 15.09 17.46
N ILE A 187 18.83 16.01 18.39
CA ILE A 187 19.57 16.19 19.64
C ILE A 187 18.56 16.01 20.77
N ASP A 188 18.87 15.14 21.72
CA ASP A 188 18.06 14.95 22.92
C ASP A 188 18.00 16.27 23.70
N PRO A 189 16.79 16.81 23.95
CA PRO A 189 16.63 18.13 24.58
C PRO A 189 17.04 18.13 26.05
N ASP A 190 17.04 16.98 26.73
CA ASP A 190 17.34 16.87 28.15
C ASP A 190 18.85 16.65 28.37
N THR A 191 19.55 15.98 27.44
CA THR A 191 21.01 15.70 27.57
C THR A 191 21.91 16.56 26.67
N GLY A 192 21.39 17.12 25.58
CA GLY A 192 22.17 17.89 24.61
C GLY A 192 23.02 17.04 23.66
N PHE A 193 22.93 15.71 23.72
CA PHE A 193 23.65 14.78 22.85
C PHE A 193 22.79 14.30 21.68
N ALA A 194 23.41 13.64 20.69
CA ALA A 194 22.69 12.99 19.61
C ALA A 194 21.64 12.01 20.17
N SER A 195 20.41 12.07 19.68
CA SER A 195 19.34 11.22 20.20
C SER A 195 19.52 9.76 19.78
N ASP A 196 19.50 8.85 20.76
CA ASP A 196 19.47 7.40 20.54
C ASP A 196 18.16 6.92 19.89
N ASP A 197 17.10 7.71 20.04
CA ASP A 197 15.77 7.40 19.52
C ASP A 197 15.56 7.88 18.09
N ARG A 198 16.53 8.63 17.52
CA ARG A 198 16.36 9.32 16.24
C ARG A 198 15.82 8.41 15.13
N CYS A 199 16.35 7.20 14.99
CA CYS A 199 15.99 6.29 13.92
C CYS A 199 14.71 5.48 14.17
N GLN A 200 14.06 5.66 15.31
CA GLN A 200 12.82 4.98 15.67
C GLN A 200 11.62 5.87 15.35
N LEU A 201 10.45 5.25 15.22
CA LEU A 201 9.19 5.99 15.19
C LEU A 201 9.02 6.77 16.49
N CYS A 202 8.66 8.05 16.38
CA CYS A 202 8.13 8.84 17.46
C CYS A 202 6.67 9.20 17.20
N CYS A 203 5.94 9.40 18.28
CA CYS A 203 4.58 9.93 18.25
C CYS A 203 4.51 11.21 19.08
N TYR A 204 3.64 12.13 18.70
CA TYR A 204 3.24 13.25 19.54
C TYR A 204 1.72 13.33 19.64
N ASP A 205 1.25 13.95 20.72
CA ASP A 205 -0.17 14.25 20.92
C ASP A 205 -0.48 15.64 20.36
N PHE A 206 -1.38 15.73 19.37
CA PHE A 206 -1.76 17.01 18.79
C PHE A 206 -2.65 17.86 19.70
N ASN A 207 -3.30 17.27 20.72
CA ASN A 207 -4.07 18.01 21.72
C ASN A 207 -3.17 18.80 22.67
N VAL A 208 -1.89 18.41 22.78
CA VAL A 208 -0.90 19.17 23.53
C VAL A 208 -0.50 20.41 22.74
N LYS A 209 -0.50 21.57 23.42
CA LYS A 209 -0.11 22.85 22.85
C LYS A 209 1.29 22.76 22.21
N PRO A 210 1.54 23.42 21.06
CA PRO A 210 2.83 23.33 20.36
C PRO A 210 4.06 23.62 21.24
N ALA A 211 3.97 24.58 22.16
CA ALA A 211 5.07 24.95 23.06
C ALA A 211 5.48 23.85 24.06
N SER A 212 4.58 22.92 24.39
CA SER A 212 4.82 21.82 25.33
C SER A 212 4.81 20.44 24.65
N ARG A 213 4.57 20.40 23.35
CA ARG A 213 4.46 19.18 22.57
C ARG A 213 5.84 18.57 22.39
N ARG A 214 6.03 17.35 22.88
CA ARG A 214 7.26 16.58 22.71
C ARG A 214 6.98 15.34 21.88
N CYS A 215 7.82 15.09 20.89
CA CYS A 215 7.88 13.81 20.18
C CYS A 215 8.53 12.76 21.07
N GLN A 216 7.81 11.69 21.35
CA GLN A 216 8.25 10.63 22.27
C GLN A 216 8.44 9.33 21.50
N ASN A 217 9.49 8.58 21.85
CA ASN A 217 9.80 7.30 21.22
C ASN A 217 8.60 6.35 21.34
N ALA A 218 8.09 5.90 20.20
CA ALA A 218 6.86 5.13 20.13
C ALA A 218 6.99 3.73 20.74
N TYR A 219 8.14 3.09 20.53
CA TYR A 219 8.44 1.76 21.05
C TYR A 219 8.58 1.78 22.58
N ARG A 220 9.34 2.73 23.14
CA ARG A 220 9.58 2.85 24.59
C ARG A 220 8.35 3.34 25.35
N ARG A 221 7.60 4.30 24.78
CA ARG A 221 6.49 4.96 25.47
C ARG A 221 5.17 4.22 25.32
N PHE A 222 4.89 3.72 24.11
CA PHE A 222 3.58 3.16 23.75
C PHE A 222 3.67 1.67 23.38
N ASN A 223 4.85 1.04 23.45
CA ASN A 223 5.08 -0.34 23.01
C ASN A 223 4.67 -0.57 21.55
N LEU A 224 4.77 0.47 20.70
CA LEU A 224 4.49 0.35 19.27
C LEU A 224 5.66 -0.34 18.57
N ALA A 225 5.42 -1.55 18.09
CA ALA A 225 6.37 -2.39 17.38
C ALA A 225 5.86 -2.77 15.99
N SER A 226 6.77 -3.19 15.10
CA SER A 226 6.42 -3.83 13.84
C SER A 226 5.86 -5.23 14.06
N THR A 227 5.39 -5.88 13.00
CA THR A 227 4.94 -7.28 13.01
C THR A 227 6.00 -8.27 13.55
N HIS A 228 7.28 -7.91 13.46
CA HIS A 228 8.40 -8.69 13.99
C HIS A 228 8.79 -8.35 15.44
N ASN A 229 7.94 -7.61 16.16
CA ASN A 229 8.16 -7.16 17.54
C ASN A 229 9.48 -6.38 17.71
N ARG A 230 9.79 -5.51 16.75
CA ARG A 230 10.96 -4.61 16.77
C ARG A 230 10.49 -3.16 16.70
N PRO A 231 11.31 -2.18 17.12
CA PRO A 231 11.02 -0.78 16.85
C PRO A 231 10.79 -0.56 15.36
N ILE A 232 9.82 0.29 15.02
CA ILE A 232 9.59 0.72 13.64
C ILE A 232 10.71 1.69 13.27
N TRP A 233 11.54 1.32 12.30
CA TRP A 233 12.70 2.12 11.89
C TRP A 233 12.34 3.16 10.81
N ARG A 234 12.81 4.40 11.00
CA ARG A 234 12.67 5.52 10.06
C ARG A 234 13.90 5.60 9.14
N VAL A 235 13.95 4.74 8.11
CA VAL A 235 15.14 4.61 7.25
C VAL A 235 15.35 5.87 6.40
N GLY A 236 16.58 6.35 6.33
CA GLY A 236 16.96 7.54 5.56
C GLY A 236 16.73 8.87 6.28
N LEU A 237 16.15 8.83 7.48
CA LEU A 237 15.97 10.01 8.32
C LEU A 237 17.34 10.60 8.72
N ASP A 238 17.46 11.93 8.66
CA ASP A 238 18.72 12.61 8.98
C ASP A 238 19.09 12.43 10.44
N CYS A 239 20.37 12.31 10.75
CA CYS A 239 20.88 12.24 12.11
C CYS A 239 21.88 13.37 12.37
N ALA A 240 22.20 13.61 13.64
CA ALA A 240 23.26 14.54 14.02
C ALA A 240 24.60 14.21 13.31
N GLY A 241 25.34 15.25 12.93
CA GLY A 241 26.63 15.13 12.24
C GLY A 241 26.55 14.67 10.78
N GLY A 242 25.45 14.97 10.07
CA GLY A 242 25.31 14.68 8.63
C GLY A 242 25.13 13.18 8.31
N LYS A 243 24.78 12.37 9.30
CA LYS A 243 24.53 10.93 9.17
C LYS A 243 23.07 10.69 8.75
N LYS A 244 22.74 9.47 8.34
CA LYS A 244 21.35 9.02 8.09
C LYS A 244 21.07 7.68 8.75
N CYS A 245 19.81 7.45 9.10
CA CYS A 245 19.34 6.18 9.63
C CYS A 245 19.42 5.07 8.59
N ASN A 246 20.07 3.97 8.92
CA ASN A 246 20.09 2.78 8.06
C ASN A 246 18.93 1.81 8.39
N ARG A 247 18.83 0.71 7.65
CA ARG A 247 17.79 -0.32 7.85
C ARG A 247 17.83 -1.06 9.19
N TYR A 248 18.86 -0.83 10.00
CA TYR A 248 19.06 -1.45 11.31
C TYR A 248 18.82 -0.48 12.46
N GLY A 249 18.31 0.73 12.18
CA GLY A 249 18.06 1.73 13.21
C GLY A 249 19.30 2.48 13.70
N VAL A 250 20.40 2.47 12.92
CA VAL A 250 21.66 3.09 13.33
C VAL A 250 21.99 4.30 12.45
N CYS A 251 22.34 5.41 13.08
CA CYS A 251 22.86 6.60 12.41
C CYS A 251 24.27 6.34 11.88
N ARG A 252 24.43 6.29 10.55
CA ARG A 252 25.74 6.18 9.89
C ARG A 252 25.93 7.27 8.84
N GLY A 253 27.15 7.75 8.69
CA GLY A 253 27.50 8.65 7.59
C GLY A 253 27.37 7.91 6.26
N LEU A 254 27.10 8.65 5.18
CA LEU A 254 27.43 8.14 3.86
C LEU A 254 28.94 7.93 3.86
N SER A 255 29.39 6.68 3.89
CA SER A 255 30.75 6.39 3.43
C SER A 255 30.78 6.91 2.00
N LEU A 256 31.61 7.92 1.71
CA LEU A 256 32.10 8.07 0.35
C LEU A 256 32.54 6.67 -0.05
N GLN A 257 31.92 6.12 -1.11
CA GLN A 257 32.20 4.74 -1.46
C GLN A 257 33.71 4.61 -1.65
N PRO A 258 34.34 3.54 -1.14
CA PRO A 258 35.77 3.32 -1.37
C PRO A 258 36.11 3.32 -2.86
N THR A 259 35.15 3.05 -3.75
CA THR A 259 35.29 3.24 -5.21
C THR A 259 35.65 4.67 -5.60
N PHE A 260 35.12 5.71 -4.96
CA PHE A 260 35.50 7.09 -5.30
C PHE A 260 36.97 7.34 -4.96
N TYR A 261 37.43 6.90 -3.79
CA TYR A 261 38.85 6.98 -3.41
C TYR A 261 39.73 6.11 -4.30
N LEU A 262 39.29 4.89 -4.66
CA LEU A 262 40.01 4.02 -5.57
C LEU A 262 40.13 4.65 -6.97
N ILE A 263 39.04 5.20 -7.51
CA ILE A 263 39.03 5.90 -8.80
C ILE A 263 39.96 7.12 -8.75
N LEU A 264 39.87 7.96 -7.71
CA LEU A 264 40.74 9.12 -7.56
C LEU A 264 42.21 8.72 -7.45
N SER A 265 42.52 7.69 -6.66
CA SER A 265 43.89 7.18 -6.50
C SER A 265 44.43 6.61 -7.82
N SER A 266 43.60 5.88 -8.57
CA SER A 266 43.98 5.33 -9.87
C SER A 266 44.21 6.43 -10.90
N ALA A 267 43.33 7.43 -10.97
CA ALA A 267 43.46 8.59 -11.87
C ALA A 267 44.73 9.40 -11.55
N LEU A 268 45.01 9.64 -10.27
CA LEU A 268 46.26 10.28 -9.83
C LEU A 268 47.50 9.47 -10.23
N PHE A 269 47.45 8.14 -10.08
CA PHE A 269 48.55 7.27 -10.47
C PHE A 269 48.79 7.30 -11.99
N PHE A 270 47.74 7.26 -12.81
CA PHE A 270 47.87 7.37 -14.26
C PHE A 270 48.45 8.73 -14.71
N ILE A 271 48.02 9.83 -14.08
CA ILE A 271 48.57 11.17 -14.37
C ILE A 271 50.07 11.23 -14.01
N CYS A 272 50.47 10.68 -12.86
CA CYS A 272 51.88 10.61 -12.49
C CYS A 272 52.72 9.76 -13.45
N CYS A 273 52.19 8.63 -13.94
CA CYS A 273 52.87 7.80 -14.94
C CYS A 273 52.96 8.44 -16.33
N LEU A 274 52.11 9.41 -16.66
CA LEU A 274 52.16 10.14 -17.93
C LEU A 274 53.15 11.32 -17.91
N ILE A 275 53.53 11.80 -16.72
CA ILE A 275 54.44 12.96 -16.54
C ILE A 275 55.91 12.50 -16.42
N LEU A 276 56.15 11.25 -16.00
CA LEU A 276 57.48 10.62 -15.89
C LEU A 276 57.87 9.95 -17.21
#